data_AF-A0A838DGT7-F1
#
_entry.id   AF-A0A838DGT7-F1
#
_cell.length_a   1.000
_cell.length_b   1.000
_cell.length_c   1.000
_cell.angle_alpha   90.00
_cell.angle_beta   90.00
_cell.angle_gamma   90.00
#
_symmetry.space_group_name_H-M   'P 1'
#
loop_
_entity.id
_entity.type
_entity.pdbx_description
1 polymer ?
#
loop_
_entity_poly.entity_id
_entity_poly.type
_entity_poly.pdbx_seq_one_letter_code
_entity_poly.pdbx_strand_id
1 'polypeptide(L)'
;MRTFGGFTSPGAELFYGELRGEEVHRLARAPWLGIEPDGEVLAMAELQISLPVAPSKLIAVGLNYADHIAEMKRTPLGTPLIWFKAPTSLLPHGGTIEIAFPEHQTHFEVELGV
;
A
#
# COMPACT_ATOMS: atom_id res chain seq x y z
N MET A 1 -2.18 -14.55 12.03
CA MET A 1 -1.83 -13.94 10.73
C MET A 1 -0.54 -13.16 10.93
N ARG A 2 0.39 -13.16 9.97
CA ARG A 2 1.63 -12.37 10.05
C ARG A 2 1.42 -11.04 9.35
N THR A 3 2.04 -9.98 9.84
CA THR A 3 1.89 -8.62 9.32
C THR A 3 3.25 -8.05 9.00
N PHE A 4 3.44 -7.58 7.77
CA PHE A 4 4.70 -6.99 7.31
C PHE A 4 4.46 -5.58 6.84
N GLY A 5 5.49 -4.73 6.97
CA GLY A 5 5.44 -3.35 6.53
C GLY A 5 6.81 -2.82 6.15
N GLY A 6 6.81 -1.69 5.45
CA GLY A 6 7.95 -0.80 5.36
C GLY A 6 7.86 0.23 6.47
N PHE A 7 8.98 0.59 7.05
CA PHE A 7 9.06 1.51 8.17
C PHE A 7 10.24 2.46 7.99
N THR A 8 10.14 3.64 8.57
CA THR A 8 11.25 4.58 8.73
C THR A 8 11.33 4.98 10.19
N SER A 9 12.53 5.26 10.68
CA SER A 9 12.73 6.04 11.89
C SER A 9 13.17 7.47 11.52
N PRO A 10 12.98 8.47 12.41
CA PRO A 10 13.37 9.84 12.13
C PRO A 10 14.83 9.96 11.65
N GLY A 11 15.04 10.42 10.43
CA GLY A 11 16.37 10.61 9.84
C GLY A 11 17.05 9.35 9.31
N ALA A 12 16.38 8.19 9.30
CA ALA A 12 16.90 6.93 8.79
C ALA A 12 16.34 6.54 7.42
N GLU A 13 16.96 5.54 6.80
CA GLU A 13 16.49 4.92 5.57
C GLU A 13 15.29 3.97 5.81
N LEU A 14 14.55 3.71 4.73
CA LEU A 14 13.49 2.70 4.69
C LEU A 14 14.04 1.31 5.04
N PHE A 15 13.34 0.61 5.93
CA PHE A 15 13.56 -0.82 6.18
C PHE A 15 12.24 -1.59 6.19
N TYR A 16 12.32 -2.92 6.13
CA TYR A 16 11.15 -3.79 6.23
C TYR A 16 11.14 -4.54 7.57
N GLY A 17 9.95 -4.81 8.10
CA GLY A 17 9.79 -5.46 9.40
C GLY A 17 8.53 -6.31 9.47
N GLU A 18 8.52 -7.25 10.42
CA GLU A 18 7.31 -7.96 10.86
C GLU A 18 6.76 -7.28 12.12
N LEU A 19 5.50 -6.85 12.07
CA LEU A 19 4.80 -6.31 13.24
C LEU A 19 4.30 -7.46 14.12
N ARG A 20 4.68 -7.45 15.40
CA ARG A 20 4.27 -8.40 16.43
C ARG A 20 3.80 -7.63 17.67
N GLY A 21 2.48 -7.49 17.82
CA GLY A 21 1.92 -6.61 18.84
C GLY A 21 2.30 -5.16 18.55
N GLU A 22 3.02 -4.54 19.47
CA GLU A 22 3.49 -3.14 19.35
C GLU A 22 4.98 -3.06 18.95
N GLU A 23 5.59 -4.18 18.57
CA GLU A 23 7.00 -4.27 18.20
C GLU A 23 7.17 -4.58 16.71
N VAL A 24 8.12 -3.92 16.08
CA VAL A 24 8.57 -4.19 14.72
C VAL A 24 9.90 -4.92 14.79
N HIS A 25 9.90 -6.20 14.41
CA HIS A 25 11.13 -6.97 14.24
C HIS A 25 11.69 -6.68 12.84
N ARG A 26 12.83 -5.97 12.78
CA ARG A 26 13.44 -5.62 11.50
C ARG A 26 13.92 -6.87 10.77
N LEU A 27 13.70 -6.89 9.46
CA LEU A 27 14.15 -7.95 8.57
C LEU A 27 15.46 -7.56 7.90
N ALA A 28 16.34 -8.54 7.68
CA ALA A 28 17.60 -8.35 6.96
C ALA A 28 17.41 -7.92 5.50
N ARG A 29 16.22 -8.18 4.93
CA ARG A 29 15.84 -7.86 3.56
C ARG A 29 14.32 -7.74 3.44
N ALA A 30 13.83 -7.28 2.29
CA ALA A 30 12.41 -7.23 2.01
C ALA A 30 11.72 -8.61 2.14
N PRO A 31 10.47 -8.68 2.61
CA PRO A 31 9.82 -9.94 2.97
C PRO A 31 9.62 -10.89 1.78
N TRP A 32 9.54 -10.38 0.54
CA TRP A 32 9.46 -11.20 -0.68
C TRP A 32 10.79 -11.83 -1.10
N LEU A 33 11.92 -11.44 -0.50
CA LEU A 33 13.23 -12.05 -0.73
C LEU A 33 13.60 -13.07 0.36
N GLY A 34 12.89 -13.07 1.48
CA GLY A 34 13.16 -13.91 2.63
C GLY A 34 12.67 -13.25 3.92
N ILE A 35 12.28 -14.07 4.90
CA ILE A 35 11.73 -13.58 6.17
C ILE A 35 12.68 -13.97 7.29
N GLU A 36 13.77 -13.22 7.39
CA GLU A 36 14.86 -13.41 8.34
C GLU A 36 15.02 -12.12 9.16
N PRO A 37 14.71 -12.15 10.48
CA PRO A 37 15.02 -11.03 11.35
C PRO A 37 16.53 -10.80 11.42
N ASP A 38 16.96 -9.54 11.48
CA ASP A 38 18.39 -9.22 11.66
C ASP A 38 18.79 -9.08 13.13
N GLY A 39 17.83 -9.20 14.04
CA GLY A 39 18.00 -9.10 15.50
C GLY A 39 17.54 -7.77 16.09
N GLU A 40 17.27 -6.76 15.28
CA GLU A 40 16.78 -5.46 15.77
C GLU A 40 15.26 -5.47 15.99
N VAL A 41 14.82 -4.93 17.12
CA VAL A 41 13.42 -4.80 17.51
C VAL A 41 13.16 -3.36 17.91
N LEU A 42 12.16 -2.74 17.30
CA LEU A 42 11.82 -1.34 17.50
C LEU A 42 10.37 -1.21 17.96
N ALA A 43 10.08 -0.23 18.82
CA ALA A 43 8.71 0.08 19.20
C ALA A 43 7.97 0.72 18.02
N MET A 44 6.80 0.19 17.64
CA MET A 44 5.98 0.70 16.55
C MET A 44 5.62 2.18 16.75
N ALA A 45 5.45 2.63 18.00
CA ALA A 45 5.14 4.01 18.36
C ALA A 45 6.26 5.02 17.99
N GLU A 46 7.49 4.56 17.78
CA GLU A 46 8.65 5.39 17.41
C GLU A 46 8.88 5.44 15.89
N LEU A 47 8.09 4.70 15.11
CA LEU A 47 8.26 4.53 13.68
C LEU A 47 7.16 5.20 12.87
N GLN A 48 7.49 5.60 11.65
CA GLN A 48 6.51 5.93 10.63
C GLN A 48 6.29 4.73 9.71
N ILE A 49 5.01 4.45 9.37
CA ILE A 49 4.65 3.40 8.41
C ILE A 49 4.90 3.92 7.00
N SER A 50 5.80 3.27 6.29
CA SER A 50 6.14 3.54 4.90
C SER A 50 5.51 2.51 3.95
N LEU A 51 5.93 2.52 2.69
CA LEU A 51 5.40 1.61 1.68
C LEU A 51 5.79 0.15 2.00
N PRO A 52 4.82 -0.78 2.06
CA PRO A 52 5.10 -2.18 2.37
C PRO A 52 5.65 -2.99 1.19
N VAL A 53 5.78 -2.37 0.01
CA VAL A 53 6.15 -3.00 -1.27
C VAL A 53 6.96 -2.05 -2.15
N ALA A 54 7.72 -2.59 -3.09
CA ALA A 54 8.47 -1.84 -4.11
C ALA A 54 8.10 -2.32 -5.54
N PRO A 55 6.88 -2.03 -6.03
CA PRO A 55 6.40 -2.55 -7.30
C PRO A 55 7.02 -1.82 -8.50
N SER A 56 7.21 -2.53 -9.62
CA SER A 56 7.57 -1.90 -10.90
C SER A 56 6.36 -1.28 -11.64
N LYS A 57 5.14 -1.69 -11.27
CA LYS A 57 3.86 -1.18 -11.76
C LYS A 57 2.74 -1.57 -10.80
N LEU A 58 1.66 -0.79 -10.76
CA LEU A 58 0.41 -1.17 -10.08
C LEU A 58 -0.63 -1.49 -11.13
N ILE A 59 -1.32 -2.63 -11.00
CA ILE A 59 -2.42 -3.03 -11.89
C ILE A 59 -3.72 -2.94 -11.09
N ALA A 60 -4.73 -2.30 -11.65
CA ALA A 60 -6.03 -2.10 -11.04
C ALA A 60 -7.14 -2.77 -11.86
N VAL A 61 -8.23 -3.15 -11.18
CA VAL A 61 -9.37 -3.84 -11.79
C VAL A 61 -10.66 -3.11 -11.44
N GLY A 62 -11.31 -2.54 -12.45
CA GLY A 62 -12.55 -1.79 -12.27
C GLY A 62 -13.79 -2.62 -12.42
N LEU A 63 -14.89 -2.08 -11.89
CA LEU A 63 -16.21 -2.70 -11.95
C LEU A 63 -16.20 -4.15 -11.44
N ASN A 64 -15.45 -4.41 -10.37
CA ASN A 64 -15.26 -5.74 -9.79
C ASN A 64 -16.16 -6.03 -8.56
N TYR A 65 -17.02 -5.08 -8.19
CA TYR A 65 -18.01 -5.23 -7.12
C TYR A 65 -19.40 -4.91 -7.66
N ALA A 66 -20.33 -5.87 -7.61
CA ALA A 66 -21.67 -5.76 -8.20
C ALA A 66 -22.46 -4.54 -7.66
N ASP A 67 -22.40 -4.32 -6.34
CA ASP A 67 -23.09 -3.20 -5.69
C ASP A 67 -22.53 -1.85 -6.15
N HIS A 68 -21.21 -1.75 -6.30
CA HIS A 68 -20.57 -0.52 -6.78
C HIS A 68 -20.90 -0.24 -8.26
N ILE A 69 -21.00 -1.27 -9.10
CA ILE A 69 -21.47 -1.13 -10.49
C ILE A 69 -22.89 -0.55 -10.53
N ALA A 70 -23.78 -1.08 -9.68
CA ALA A 70 -25.16 -0.61 -9.58
C ALA A 70 -25.24 0.85 -9.09
N GLU A 71 -24.45 1.21 -8.06
CA GLU A 71 -24.31 2.58 -7.55
C GLU A 71 -23.91 3.56 -8.66
N MET A 72 -22.88 3.20 -9.44
CA MET A 72 -22.40 4.03 -10.56
C MET A 72 -23.35 4.04 -11.76
N LYS A 73 -24.45 3.28 -11.73
CA LYS A 73 -25.37 3.05 -12.85
C LYS A 73 -24.63 2.59 -14.11
N ARG A 74 -23.63 1.73 -13.94
CA ARG A 74 -22.82 1.16 -15.01
C ARG A 74 -23.32 -0.23 -15.41
N THR A 75 -22.98 -0.66 -16.61
CA THR A 75 -23.27 -2.02 -17.07
C THR A 75 -22.14 -2.95 -16.63
N PRO A 76 -22.44 -4.12 -16.03
CA PRO A 76 -21.44 -5.15 -15.76
C PRO A 76 -20.71 -5.53 -17.05
N LEU A 77 -19.40 -5.68 -16.95
CA LEU A 77 -18.58 -6.18 -18.06
C LEU A 77 -18.38 -7.68 -17.89
N GLY A 78 -18.50 -8.45 -18.98
CA GLY A 78 -18.23 -9.89 -18.99
C GLY A 78 -16.73 -10.25 -18.92
N THR A 79 -15.86 -9.24 -18.89
CA THR A 79 -14.39 -9.38 -18.86
C THR A 79 -13.79 -8.33 -17.92
N PRO A 80 -12.64 -8.60 -17.29
CA PRO A 80 -11.99 -7.63 -16.41
C PRO A 80 -11.63 -6.33 -17.13
N LEU A 81 -11.97 -5.19 -16.53
CA LEU A 81 -11.50 -3.88 -16.96
C LEU A 81 -10.20 -3.58 -16.23
N ILE A 82 -9.08 -3.57 -16.96
CA ILE A 82 -7.74 -3.45 -16.39
C ILE A 82 -7.09 -2.14 -16.82
N TRP A 83 -6.44 -1.45 -15.88
CA TRP A 83 -5.53 -0.34 -16.14
C TRP A 83 -4.35 -0.38 -15.17
N PHE A 84 -3.45 0.60 -15.25
CA PHE A 84 -2.29 0.69 -14.36
C PHE A 84 -2.16 2.07 -13.73
N LYS A 85 -1.46 2.12 -12.59
CA LYS A 85 -0.98 3.35 -11.97
C LYS A 85 0.55 3.33 -11.91
N ALA A 86 1.15 4.51 -11.98
CA ALA A 86 2.60 4.67 -11.84
C ALA A 86 3.03 4.30 -10.40
N PRO A 87 4.14 3.58 -10.19
CA PRO A 87 4.69 3.32 -8.85
C PRO A 87 4.93 4.58 -8.03
N THR A 88 5.29 5.67 -8.69
CA THR A 88 5.48 7.00 -8.08
C THR A 88 4.21 7.63 -7.53
N SER A 89 3.03 7.04 -7.75
CA SER A 89 1.77 7.48 -7.14
C SER A 89 1.51 6.90 -5.75
N LEU A 90 2.34 5.96 -5.29
CA LEU A 90 2.26 5.42 -3.93
C LEU A 90 2.73 6.45 -2.90
N LEU A 91 2.00 6.53 -1.78
CA LEU A 91 2.34 7.37 -0.64
C LEU A 91 2.47 6.52 0.62
N PRO A 92 3.38 6.86 1.55
CA PRO A 92 3.42 6.24 2.86
C PRO A 92 2.12 6.53 3.63
N HIS A 93 1.89 5.79 4.72
CA HIS A 93 0.72 6.03 5.57
C HIS A 93 0.71 7.46 6.09
N GLY A 94 -0.45 8.12 6.05
CA GLY A 94 -0.59 9.53 6.43
C GLY A 94 -0.02 10.52 5.40
N GLY A 95 0.46 10.05 4.24
CA GLY A 95 0.91 10.91 3.16
C GLY A 95 -0.23 11.76 2.57
N THR A 96 0.12 12.95 2.08
CA THR A 96 -0.83 13.90 1.50
C THR A 96 -1.12 13.55 0.03
N ILE A 97 -2.40 13.39 -0.31
CA ILE A 97 -2.84 13.26 -1.69
C ILE A 97 -2.93 14.65 -2.32
N GLU A 98 -2.10 14.92 -3.33
CA GLU A 98 -2.13 16.17 -4.09
C GLU A 98 -3.11 16.05 -5.27
N ILE A 99 -4.05 17.00 -5.37
CA ILE A 99 -5.00 17.09 -6.48
C ILE A 99 -4.43 18.02 -7.53
N ALA A 100 -3.85 17.44 -8.59
CA ALA A 100 -3.18 18.20 -9.65
C ALA A 100 -4.11 19.18 -10.41
N PHE A 101 -5.39 18.83 -10.55
CA PHE A 101 -6.40 19.62 -11.26
C PHE A 101 -7.64 19.80 -10.37
N PRO A 102 -7.67 20.80 -9.47
CA PRO A 102 -8.77 21.01 -8.52
C PRO A 102 -10.14 21.26 -9.16
N GLU A 103 -10.16 21.71 -10.42
CA GLU A 103 -11.36 21.93 -11.23
C GLU A 103 -11.99 20.62 -11.75
N HIS A 104 -11.22 19.53 -11.76
CA HIS A 104 -11.72 18.22 -12.14
C HIS A 104 -12.41 17.51 -10.98
N GLN A 105 -13.28 16.56 -11.31
CA GLN A 105 -13.88 15.69 -10.32
C GLN A 105 -12.92 14.54 -9.99
N THR A 106 -12.35 14.55 -8.79
CA THR A 106 -11.53 13.46 -8.25
C THR A 106 -12.33 12.68 -7.21
N HIS A 107 -12.37 11.36 -7.35
CA HIS A 107 -13.05 10.44 -6.42
C HIS A 107 -12.03 9.58 -5.66
N PHE A 108 -12.46 9.06 -4.51
CA PHE A 108 -11.73 8.02 -3.79
C PHE A 108 -12.30 6.65 -4.17
N GLU A 109 -11.44 5.65 -4.29
CA GLU A 109 -11.81 4.25 -4.48
C GLU A 109 -11.02 3.42 -3.46
N VAL A 110 -11.73 2.69 -2.60
CA VAL A 110 -11.13 1.83 -1.57
C VAL A 110 -11.07 0.42 -2.12
N GLU A 111 -9.86 -0.13 -2.22
CA GLU A 111 -9.61 -1.44 -2.82
C GLU A 111 -8.76 -2.35 -1.92
N LEU A 112 -8.91 -3.65 -2.13
CA LEU A 112 -7.97 -4.65 -1.62
C LEU A 112 -6.76 -4.73 -2.55
N GLY A 113 -5.58 -4.40 -2.04
CA GLY A 113 -4.31 -4.65 -2.72
C GLY A 113 -3.81 -6.09 -2.52
N VAL A 114 -3.22 -6.67 -3.58
CA VAL A 114 -2.68 -8.05 -3.61
C VAL A 114 -1.23 -8.04 -4.08
#